data_AF-A0A3P6G4D0-F1
#
_entry.id   AF-A0A3P6G4D0-F1
#
_cell.length_a   1.000
_cell.length_b   1.000
_cell.length_c   1.000
_cell.angle_alpha   90.00
_cell.angle_beta   90.00
_cell.angle_gamma   90.00
#
_symmetry.space_group_name_H-M   'P 1'
#
loop_
_entity.id
_entity.type
_entity.pdbx_description
1 polymer ?
#
loop_
_entity_poly.entity_id
_entity_poly.type
_entity_poly.pdbx_seq_one_letter_code
_entity_poly.pdbx_strand_id
1 'polypeptide(L)' 'MIIRSPEPEVKILVDRDPIKTSFEEWAKPGHFSRTIAKGPDTTTWIWNLHADAHDFDSHTQ' A
#
# COMPACT_ATOMS: atom_id res chain seq x y z
N MET A 1 10.19 14.94 -47.85
CA MET A 1 10.17 13.66 -47.12
C MET A 1 10.26 14.00 -45.64
N ILE A 2 9.20 13.77 -44.84
CA ILE A 2 9.22 14.06 -43.40
C ILE A 2 9.66 12.77 -42.70
N ILE A 3 10.88 12.77 -42.16
CA ILE A 3 11.39 11.67 -41.34
C ILE A 3 10.78 11.85 -39.94
N ARG A 4 9.91 10.93 -39.52
CA ARG A 4 9.41 10.90 -38.14
C ARG A 4 10.51 10.35 -37.24
N SER A 5 10.76 11.01 -36.11
CA SER A 5 11.64 10.48 -35.06
C SER A 5 11.07 9.16 -34.54
N PRO A 6 11.90 8.17 -34.20
CA PRO A 6 11.42 6.93 -33.60
C PRO A 6 10.67 7.23 -32.29
N GLU A 7 9.51 6.60 -32.12
CA GLU A 7 8.74 6.71 -30.88
C GLU A 7 9.49 6.04 -29.72
N PRO A 8 9.39 6.58 -28.50
CA PRO A 8 10.07 6.01 -27.34
C PRO A 8 9.56 4.59 -27.05
N GLU A 9 10.48 3.64 -26.93
CA GLU A 9 10.17 2.28 -26.52
C GLU A 9 9.70 2.23 -25.07
N VAL A 10 8.55 1.60 -24.83
CA VAL A 10 8.01 1.36 -23.49
C VAL A 10 8.76 0.20 -22.84
N LYS A 11 9.29 0.41 -21.63
CA LYS A 11 9.96 -0.63 -20.83
C LYS A 11 9.04 -1.14 -19.73
N ILE A 12 8.99 -2.46 -19.55
CA ILE A 12 8.31 -3.09 -18.41
C ILE A 12 9.30 -3.16 -17.24
N LEU A 13 8.95 -2.56 -16.11
CA LEU A 13 9.72 -2.58 -14.86
C LEU A 13 8.89 -3.27 -13.79
N VAL A 14 9.44 -4.34 -13.20
CA VAL A 14 8.80 -5.12 -12.15
C VAL A 14 9.86 -5.56 -11.15
N ASP A 15 9.59 -5.38 -9.87
CA ASP A 15 10.40 -5.95 -8.78
C ASP A 15 9.90 -7.35 -8.43
N ARG A 16 10.82 -8.30 -8.30
CA ARG A 16 10.51 -9.67 -7.87
C ARG A 16 10.53 -9.75 -6.35
N ASP A 17 9.50 -10.36 -5.79
CA ASP A 17 9.32 -10.58 -4.36
C ASP A 17 9.52 -9.30 -3.50
N PRO A 18 8.83 -8.18 -3.84
CA PRO A 18 9.05 -6.90 -3.14
C PRO A 18 8.64 -6.98 -1.66
N ILE A 19 7.66 -7.84 -1.33
CA ILE A 19 7.20 -8.13 0.03
C ILE A 19 7.01 -9.64 0.16
N LYS A 20 7.48 -10.22 1.27
CA LYS A 20 7.33 -11.65 1.54
C LYS A 20 5.90 -12.01 1.89
N THR A 21 5.38 -13.08 1.30
CA THR A 21 4.10 -13.68 1.70
C THR A 21 4.21 -14.30 3.09
N SER A 22 3.40 -13.84 4.03
CA SER A 22 3.29 -14.40 5.38
C SER A 22 1.92 -14.12 6.00
N PHE A 23 1.59 -14.82 7.08
CA PHE A 23 0.40 -14.52 7.91
C PHE A 23 0.69 -13.50 9.03
N GLU A 24 1.92 -12.98 9.12
CA GLU A 24 2.32 -12.14 10.25
C GLU A 24 1.48 -10.86 10.37
N GLU A 25 1.27 -10.16 9.25
CA GLU A 25 0.53 -8.90 9.22
C GLU A 25 -0.99 -9.09 9.35
N TRP A 26 -1.49 -10.30 9.08
CA TRP A 26 -2.90 -10.65 9.32
C TRP A 26 -3.22 -10.70 10.81
N ALA A 27 -2.24 -11.04 11.64
CA ALA A 27 -2.37 -11.05 13.10
C ALA A 27 -2.26 -9.64 13.72
N LYS A 28 -1.99 -8.61 12.92
CA LYS A 28 -1.83 -7.21 13.35
C LYS A 28 -2.83 -6.30 12.62
N PRO A 29 -4.12 -6.29 13.01
CA PRO A 29 -5.08 -5.40 12.37
C PRO A 29 -4.66 -3.95 12.57
N GLY A 30 -4.66 -3.19 11.47
CA GLY A 30 -4.20 -1.79 11.46
C GLY A 30 -2.70 -1.64 11.21
N HIS A 31 -1.96 -2.70 10.87
CA HIS A 31 -0.52 -2.60 10.52
C HIS A 31 -0.22 -1.58 9.41
N PHE A 32 -1.20 -1.35 8.53
CA PHE A 32 -1.10 -0.43 7.41
C PHE A 32 -1.12 1.05 7.83
N SER A 33 -1.46 1.39 9.08
CA SER A 33 -1.50 2.79 9.53
C SER A 33 -0.82 2.94 10.89
N ARG A 34 0.21 3.81 10.93
CA ARG A 34 1.00 4.08 12.15
C ARG A 34 0.15 4.58 13.31
N THR A 35 -0.97 5.25 13.01
CA THR A 35 -1.89 5.80 14.00
C THR A 35 -2.68 4.71 14.72
N ILE A 36 -3.09 3.65 14.00
CA ILE A 36 -3.91 2.57 14.56
C ILE A 36 -3.10 1.29 14.87
N ALA A 37 -1.88 1.14 14.37
CA ALA A 37 -1.04 -0.04 14.61
C ALA A 37 -0.72 -0.32 16.09
N LYS A 38 -0.90 0.67 16.97
CA LYS A 38 -0.71 0.53 18.43
C LYS A 38 -1.80 -0.28 19.13
N GLY A 39 -2.94 -0.49 18.46
CA GLY A 39 -4.07 -1.24 18.99
C GLY A 39 -5.20 -0.37 19.57
N PRO A 40 -6.30 -1.01 20.01
CA PRO A 40 -7.54 -0.33 20.36
C PRO A 40 -7.53 0.25 21.78
N ASP A 41 -7.20 1.53 21.90
CA ASP A 41 -7.39 2.30 23.15
C ASP A 41 -8.85 2.74 23.37
N THR A 42 -9.61 2.90 22.27
CA THR A 42 -11.03 3.26 22.29
C THR A 42 -11.79 2.50 21.21
N THR A 43 -13.12 2.43 21.30
CA THR A 43 -13.95 1.77 20.28
C THR A 43 -13.92 2.48 18.93
N THR A 44 -13.57 3.77 18.89
CA THR A 44 -13.31 4.51 17.64
C THR A 44 -12.24 3.86 16.79
N TRP A 45 -11.27 3.18 17.41
CA TRP A 45 -10.22 2.44 16.70
C TRP A 45 -10.80 1.42 15.72
N ILE A 46 -11.87 0.72 16.08
CA ILE A 46 -12.51 -0.28 15.21
C ILE A 46 -13.08 0.40 13.96
N TRP A 47 -13.70 1.57 14.13
CA TRP A 47 -14.28 2.30 13.00
C TRP A 47 -13.19 2.84 12.08
N ASN A 48 -12.12 3.40 12.65
CA ASN A 48 -10.97 3.88 11.87
C ASN A 48 -10.28 2.73 11.12
N LEU A 49 -10.15 1.54 11.75
CA LEU A 49 -9.60 0.36 11.09
C LEU A 49 -10.34 0.04 9.78
N HIS A 50 -11.67 0.12 9.76
CA HIS A 50 -12.45 -0.16 8.56
C HIS A 50 -12.45 1.00 7.56
N ALA A 51 -12.49 2.24 8.04
CA ALA A 51 -12.46 3.43 7.20
C ALA A 51 -11.14 3.56 6.43
N ASP A 52 -10.02 3.27 7.09
CA ASP A 52 -8.68 3.51 6.57
C ASP A 52 -8.14 2.32 5.75
N ALA A 53 -8.81 1.16 5.77
CA ALA A 53 -8.32 -0.06 5.15
C ALA A 53 -8.00 0.08 3.65
N HIS A 54 -8.77 0.91 2.93
CA HIS A 54 -8.60 1.14 1.50
C HIS A 54 -8.05 2.54 1.16
N ASP A 55 -7.64 3.31 2.18
CA ASP A 55 -7.03 4.63 2.00
C ASP A 55 -5.50 4.51 1.81
N PHE A 56 -5.07 3.99 0.65
CA PHE A 56 -3.66 3.68 0.41
C PHE A 56 -2.72 4.89 0.50
N ASP A 57 -3.21 6.10 0.22
CA ASP A 57 -2.42 7.33 0.28
C ASP A 57 -1.98 7.66 1.72
N SER A 58 -2.69 7.17 2.74
CA SER A 58 -2.34 7.37 4.16
C SER A 58 -1.47 6.25 4.75
N HIS A 59 -1.31 5.12 4.07
CA HIS A 59 -0.65 3.93 4.66
C HIS A 59 0.86 4.09 4.86
N THR A 60 1.50 4.90 4.01
CA THR A 60 2.97 5.00 3.95
C THR A 60 3.53 6.30 4.53
N GLN A 61 2.67 7.25 4.92
CA GLN A 61 3.07 8.55 5.45
C GLN A 61 3.73 8.43 6.84
#